data_AF-A0A1Q5MCW7-F1
#
_entry.id   AF-A0A1Q5MCW7-F1
#
_cell.length_a   1.000
_cell.length_b   1.000
_cell.length_c   1.000
_cell.angle_alpha   90.00
_cell.angle_beta   90.00
_cell.angle_gamma   90.00
#
_symmetry.space_group_name_H-M   'P 1'
#
loop_
_entity.id
_entity.type
_entity.pdbx_description
1 polymer ?
#
loop_
_entity_poly.entity_id
_entity_poly.type
_entity_poly.pdbx_seq_one_letter_code
_entity_poly.pdbx_strand_id
1 'polypeptide(L)'
;MPVPREEGDRHPAHAAELTWTETAVVARYLANGQKRDAGLMLWQAGASYSAEKIVQAVASCRSAGLQDAAEAILINVADRADRQAVLSIVAALNDAGRHEDVAFTLAAAAQQGNRDSRG
;
A
#
# COMPACT_ATOMS: atom_id res chain seq x y z
N MET A 1 11.47 29.82 -35.38
CA MET A 1 12.19 28.71 -34.70
C MET A 1 12.39 29.09 -33.22
N PRO A 2 12.44 28.16 -32.26
CA PRO A 2 11.26 27.53 -31.62
C PRO A 2 11.30 27.65 -30.06
N VAL A 3 10.32 27.30 -29.21
CA VAL A 3 8.89 26.88 -29.28
C VAL A 3 8.23 27.25 -27.91
N PRO A 4 6.90 27.27 -27.75
CA PRO A 4 6.25 27.47 -26.44
C PRO A 4 6.47 26.28 -25.51
N ARG A 5 6.54 26.53 -24.19
CA ARG A 5 6.42 25.49 -23.17
C ARG A 5 4.95 25.39 -22.76
N GLU A 6 4.33 24.23 -22.96
CA GLU A 6 3.07 23.93 -22.28
C GLU A 6 3.37 23.62 -20.82
N GLU A 7 2.91 24.51 -19.94
CA GLU A 7 3.05 24.36 -18.50
C GLU A 7 1.78 23.73 -17.92
N GLY A 8 1.94 22.60 -17.24
CA GLY A 8 0.91 22.09 -16.35
C GLY A 8 -0.18 21.23 -17.02
N ASP A 9 0.21 20.28 -17.88
CA ASP A 9 -0.63 19.11 -18.16
C ASP A 9 -0.73 18.22 -16.90
N ARG A 10 -1.52 18.71 -15.93
CA ARG A 10 -1.72 18.11 -14.61
C ARG A 10 -2.73 16.97 -14.75
N HIS A 11 -2.31 15.88 -15.41
CA HIS A 11 -3.10 14.69 -15.68
C HIS A 11 -3.95 14.25 -14.47
N PRO A 12 -5.29 14.34 -14.53
CA PRO A 12 -6.18 13.69 -13.56
C PRO A 12 -6.43 12.22 -13.93
N ALA A 13 -5.85 11.74 -15.04
CA ALA A 13 -6.24 10.50 -15.72
C ALA A 13 -5.76 9.20 -15.05
N HIS A 14 -4.85 9.25 -14.07
CA HIS A 14 -4.24 8.03 -13.53
C HIS A 14 -5.01 7.37 -12.36
N ALA A 15 -6.10 7.99 -11.89
CA ALA A 15 -6.90 7.47 -10.78
C ALA A 15 -7.88 6.34 -11.18
N ALA A 16 -8.13 6.13 -12.48
CA ALA A 16 -9.23 5.28 -12.97
C ALA A 16 -8.86 3.80 -13.22
N GLU A 17 -7.58 3.47 -13.44
CA GLU A 17 -7.16 2.13 -13.89
C GLU A 17 -6.12 1.44 -12.98
N LEU A 18 -5.81 2.03 -11.82
CA LEU A 18 -4.99 1.40 -10.79
C LEU A 18 -5.81 0.42 -9.92
N THR A 19 -6.59 -0.47 -10.54
CA THR A 19 -7.23 -1.57 -9.83
C THR A 19 -6.21 -2.69 -9.60
N TRP A 20 -5.96 -3.03 -8.33
CA TRP A 20 -5.26 -4.27 -8.00
C TRP A 20 -6.21 -5.42 -8.28
N THR A 21 -5.93 -6.22 -9.31
CA THR A 21 -6.82 -7.27 -9.84
C THR A 21 -7.33 -8.24 -8.76
N GLU A 22 -6.49 -8.52 -7.77
CA GLU A 22 -6.76 -9.41 -6.66
C GLU A 22 -7.71 -8.81 -5.60
N THR A 23 -8.02 -7.50 -5.64
CA THR A 23 -8.97 -6.84 -4.71
C THR A 23 -10.33 -7.53 -4.70
N ALA A 24 -10.84 -7.92 -5.87
CA ALA A 24 -12.10 -8.67 -5.99
C ALA A 24 -12.00 -10.08 -5.37
N VAL A 25 -10.81 -10.69 -5.40
CA VAL A 25 -10.54 -12.00 -4.79
C VAL A 25 -10.47 -11.89 -3.27
N VAL A 26 -9.77 -10.87 -2.74
CA VAL A 26 -9.75 -10.53 -1.31
C VAL A 26 -11.16 -10.24 -0.80
N ALA A 27 -11.93 -9.40 -1.50
CA ALA A 27 -13.33 -9.10 -1.16
C ALA A 27 -14.18 -10.38 -1.06
N ARG A 28 -14.06 -11.28 -2.05
CA ARG A 28 -14.78 -12.56 -2.07
C ARG A 28 -14.34 -13.48 -0.92
N TYR A 29 -13.05 -13.59 -0.62
CA TYR A 29 -12.58 -14.39 0.50
C TYR A 29 -13.10 -13.85 1.84
N LEU A 30 -13.08 -12.53 2.05
CA LEU A 30 -13.60 -11.92 3.27
C LEU A 30 -15.12 -12.12 3.39
N ALA A 31 -15.89 -11.93 2.32
CA ALA A 31 -17.33 -12.19 2.27
C ALA A 31 -17.69 -13.66 2.55
N ASN A 32 -16.88 -14.60 2.07
CA ASN A 32 -17.04 -16.04 2.32
C ASN A 32 -16.52 -16.50 3.70
N GLY A 33 -16.02 -15.59 4.55
CA GLY A 33 -15.41 -15.93 5.84
C GLY A 33 -14.03 -16.61 5.75
N GLN A 34 -13.44 -16.69 4.55
CA GLN A 34 -12.13 -17.28 4.24
C GLN A 34 -10.97 -16.36 4.68
N LYS A 35 -10.98 -15.95 5.97
CA LYS A 35 -10.01 -15.01 6.54
C LYS A 35 -8.55 -15.47 6.42
N ARG A 36 -8.30 -16.79 6.40
CA ARG A 36 -6.95 -17.36 6.20
C ARG A 36 -6.42 -17.13 4.79
N ASP A 37 -7.25 -17.39 3.78
CA ASP A 37 -6.88 -17.23 2.36
C ASP A 37 -6.67 -15.74 2.02
N ALA A 38 -7.57 -14.88 2.52
CA ALA A 38 -7.39 -13.43 2.44
C ALA A 38 -6.11 -12.97 3.15
N GLY A 39 -5.87 -13.43 4.39
CA GLY A 39 -4.68 -13.09 5.18
C GLY A 39 -3.37 -13.48 4.50
N LEU A 40 -3.29 -14.68 3.91
CA LEU A 40 -2.12 -15.12 3.16
C LEU A 40 -1.83 -14.25 1.93
N MET A 41 -2.87 -13.88 1.18
CA MET A 41 -2.76 -13.01 0.01
C MET A 41 -2.29 -11.59 0.38
N LEU A 42 -2.86 -11.01 1.44
CA LEU A 42 -2.48 -9.69 1.96
C LEU A 42 -1.07 -9.67 2.54
N TRP A 43 -0.66 -10.76 3.21
CA TRP A 43 0.72 -10.99 3.66
C TRP A 43 1.69 -11.05 2.47
N GLN A 44 1.39 -11.84 1.43
CA GLN A 44 2.27 -11.96 0.27
C GLN A 44 2.41 -10.63 -0.49
N ALA A 45 1.32 -9.87 -0.63
CA ALA A 45 1.37 -8.52 -1.19
C ALA A 45 2.28 -7.60 -0.33
N GLY A 46 1.99 -7.51 0.98
CA GLY A 46 2.75 -6.69 1.91
C GLY A 46 4.23 -7.05 2.02
N ALA A 47 4.59 -8.33 1.88
CA ALA A 47 5.96 -8.82 1.96
C ALA A 47 6.76 -8.66 0.66
N SER A 48 6.15 -8.88 -0.51
CA SER A 48 6.89 -9.05 -1.78
C SER A 48 6.67 -7.97 -2.84
N TYR A 49 5.65 -7.12 -2.74
CA TYR A 49 5.35 -6.14 -3.79
C TYR A 49 6.33 -4.95 -3.80
N SER A 50 6.49 -4.33 -4.97
CA SER A 50 7.16 -3.03 -5.16
C SER A 50 6.34 -1.88 -4.57
N ALA A 51 6.96 -0.72 -4.40
CA ALA A 51 6.30 0.48 -3.87
C ALA A 51 5.03 0.86 -4.65
N GLU A 52 5.12 0.95 -5.97
CA GLU A 52 3.97 1.21 -6.86
C GLU A 52 2.83 0.22 -6.67
N LYS A 53 3.15 -1.09 -6.59
CA LYS A 53 2.14 -2.14 -6.38
C LYS A 53 1.52 -2.10 -4.98
N ILE A 54 2.26 -1.68 -3.94
CA ILE A 54 1.67 -1.43 -2.62
C ILE A 54 0.71 -0.23 -2.68
N VAL A 55 1.10 0.88 -3.32
CA VAL A 55 0.21 2.04 -3.49
C VAL A 55 -1.08 1.63 -4.19
N GLN A 56 -0.99 0.89 -5.30
CA GLN A 56 -2.13 0.35 -6.06
C GLN A 56 -3.01 -0.59 -5.22
N ALA A 57 -2.43 -1.57 -4.53
CA ALA A 57 -3.16 -2.55 -3.72
C ALA A 57 -3.91 -1.90 -2.57
N VAL A 58 -3.24 -1.03 -1.81
CA VAL A 58 -3.83 -0.37 -0.65
C VAL A 58 -4.88 0.65 -1.10
N ALA A 59 -4.65 1.43 -2.16
CA ALA A 59 -5.67 2.31 -2.73
C ALA A 59 -6.91 1.54 -3.22
N SER A 60 -6.73 0.39 -3.86
CA SER A 60 -7.83 -0.47 -4.30
C SER A 60 -8.64 -1.02 -3.12
N CYS A 61 -7.96 -1.50 -2.06
CA CYS A 61 -8.62 -1.95 -0.84
C CYS A 61 -9.41 -0.82 -0.15
N ARG A 62 -8.83 0.38 0.00
CA ARG A 62 -9.53 1.55 0.57
C ARG A 62 -10.78 1.90 -0.26
N SER A 63 -10.66 1.98 -1.58
CA SER A 63 -11.77 2.29 -2.50
C SER A 63 -12.87 1.21 -2.51
N ALA A 64 -12.52 -0.05 -2.27
CA ALA A 64 -13.46 -1.16 -2.10
C ALA A 64 -14.07 -1.25 -0.69
N GLY A 65 -13.76 -0.31 0.22
CA GLY A 65 -14.21 -0.34 1.61
C GLY A 65 -13.52 -1.38 2.50
N LEU A 66 -12.47 -2.05 2.01
CA LEU A 66 -11.73 -3.11 2.69
C LEU A 66 -10.63 -2.51 3.58
N GLN A 67 -11.02 -1.72 4.60
CA GLN A 67 -10.09 -0.98 5.46
C GLN A 67 -9.10 -1.92 6.18
N ASP A 68 -9.60 -2.96 6.84
CA ASP A 68 -8.77 -3.99 7.52
C ASP A 68 -7.76 -4.67 6.57
N ALA A 69 -8.12 -4.82 5.29
CA ALA A 69 -7.25 -5.44 4.29
C ALA A 69 -6.13 -4.49 3.85
N ALA A 70 -6.45 -3.22 3.64
CA ALA A 70 -5.47 -2.16 3.40
C ALA A 70 -4.46 -2.08 4.55
N GLU A 71 -4.93 -2.08 5.80
CA GLU A 71 -4.08 -2.03 6.98
C GLU A 71 -3.24 -3.29 7.18
N ALA A 72 -3.78 -4.48 6.89
CA ALA A 72 -3.02 -5.72 6.91
C ALA A 72 -1.84 -5.69 5.91
N ILE A 73 -2.00 -5.13 4.71
CA ILE A 73 -0.89 -4.95 3.76
C ILE A 73 0.18 -4.02 4.36
N LEU A 74 -0.22 -2.89 4.94
CA LEU A 74 0.71 -1.90 5.50
C LEU A 74 1.45 -2.41 6.75
N ILE A 75 0.80 -3.22 7.60
CA ILE A 75 1.47 -3.91 8.73
C ILE A 75 2.57 -4.83 8.20
N ASN A 76 2.27 -5.63 7.16
CA ASN A 76 3.26 -6.53 6.56
C ASN A 76 4.38 -5.79 5.80
N VAL A 77 4.11 -4.57 5.30
CA VAL A 77 5.17 -3.67 4.81
C VAL A 77 6.07 -3.21 5.96
N ALA A 78 5.51 -2.74 7.07
CA ALA A 78 6.28 -2.28 8.23
C ALA A 78 7.13 -3.38 8.89
N ASP A 79 6.72 -4.65 8.73
CA ASP A 79 7.42 -5.83 9.21
C ASP A 79 8.64 -6.23 8.35
N ARG A 80 8.82 -5.63 7.16
CA ARG A 80 9.99 -5.93 6.30
C ARG A 80 11.30 -5.57 7.01
N ALA A 81 12.21 -6.54 7.05
CA ALA A 81 13.58 -6.36 7.55
C ALA A 81 14.38 -5.33 6.73
N ASP A 82 14.13 -5.23 5.42
CA ASP A 82 14.71 -4.21 4.56
C ASP A 82 14.04 -2.85 4.82
N ARG A 83 14.68 -2.04 5.66
CA ARG A 83 14.21 -0.69 6.01
C ARG A 83 14.27 0.29 4.82
N GLN A 84 15.15 0.08 3.84
CA GLN A 84 15.18 0.91 2.63
C GLN A 84 13.96 0.63 1.75
N ALA A 85 13.52 -0.63 1.65
CA ALA A 85 12.27 -0.98 0.99
C ALA A 85 11.06 -0.34 1.69
N VAL A 86 11.00 -0.38 3.03
CA VAL A 86 9.92 0.30 3.80
C VAL A 86 9.88 1.80 3.50
N LEU A 87 11.03 2.48 3.57
CA LEU A 87 11.11 3.92 3.30
C LEU A 87 10.75 4.27 1.85
N SER A 88 11.12 3.43 0.89
CA SER A 88 10.75 3.59 -0.53
C SER A 88 9.25 3.46 -0.75
N ILE A 89 8.59 2.55 -0.03
CA ILE A 89 7.12 2.39 -0.05
C ILE A 89 6.45 3.60 0.61
N VAL A 90 6.97 4.08 1.74
CA VAL A 90 6.47 5.27 2.43
C VAL A 90 6.58 6.52 1.55
N ALA A 91 7.68 6.69 0.82
CA ALA A 91 7.84 7.79 -0.15
C ALA A 91 6.77 7.71 -1.26
N ALA A 92 6.57 6.55 -1.88
CA ALA A 92 5.54 6.38 -2.91
C ALA A 92 4.11 6.62 -2.39
N LEU A 93 3.82 6.23 -1.13
CA LEU A 93 2.54 6.54 -0.48
C LEU A 93 2.37 8.05 -0.24
N ASN A 94 3.44 8.75 0.17
CA ASN A 94 3.45 10.19 0.33
C ASN A 94 3.21 10.93 -0.98
N ASP A 95 3.90 10.53 -2.05
CA ASP A 95 3.81 11.16 -3.37
C ASP A 95 2.43 10.93 -4.02
N ALA A 96 1.76 9.82 -3.67
CA ALA A 96 0.36 9.55 -3.99
C ALA A 96 -0.65 10.29 -3.08
N GLY A 97 -0.20 11.18 -2.19
CA GLY A 97 -1.03 11.96 -1.26
C GLY A 97 -1.65 11.17 -0.11
N ARG A 98 -1.21 9.92 0.12
CA ARG A 98 -1.81 8.97 1.08
C ARG A 98 -1.21 9.12 2.48
N HIS A 99 -1.29 10.34 3.02
CA HIS A 99 -0.61 10.72 4.26
C HIS A 99 -1.06 9.91 5.49
N GLU A 100 -2.31 9.45 5.54
CA GLU A 100 -2.81 8.59 6.64
C GLU A 100 -2.12 7.22 6.64
N ASP A 101 -1.97 6.60 5.47
CA ASP A 101 -1.28 5.32 5.31
C ASP A 101 0.23 5.44 5.54
N VAL A 102 0.84 6.59 5.22
CA VAL A 102 2.22 6.94 5.61
C VAL A 102 2.36 6.96 7.13
N ALA A 103 1.50 7.71 7.82
CA ALA A 103 1.54 7.82 9.28
C ALA A 103 1.34 6.47 9.96
N PHE A 104 0.38 5.66 9.48
CA PHE A 104 0.12 4.31 9.95
C PHE A 104 1.34 3.39 9.78
N THR A 105 1.95 3.37 8.59
CA THR A 105 3.09 2.49 8.28
C THR A 105 4.32 2.85 9.12
N LEU A 106 4.59 4.15 9.30
CA LEU A 106 5.70 4.62 10.13
C LEU A 106 5.48 4.32 11.62
N ALA A 107 4.26 4.50 12.13
CA ALA A 107 3.91 4.15 13.51
C ALA A 107 4.07 2.63 13.76
N ALA A 108 3.61 1.80 12.83
CA ALA A 108 3.78 0.34 12.89
C ALA A 108 5.27 -0.05 12.87
N ALA A 109 6.09 0.54 11.99
CA ALA A 109 7.52 0.24 11.90
C ALA A 109 8.30 0.67 13.16
N ALA A 110 7.97 1.85 13.72
CA ALA A 110 8.56 2.33 14.97
C ALA A 110 8.20 1.42 16.16
N GLN A 111 6.97 0.89 16.20
CA GLN A 111 6.53 -0.08 17.19
C GLN A 111 7.34 -1.39 17.13
N GLN A 112 7.74 -1.84 15.93
CA GLN A 112 8.58 -3.04 15.74
C GLN A 112 10.03 -2.81 16.18
N GLY A 113 10.67 -1.70 15.79
CA GLY A 113 12.06 -1.43 16.18
C GLY A 113 12.26 -1.36 17.71
N ASN A 114 11.24 -0.93 18.45
CA ASN A 114 11.23 -0.93 19.92
C ASN A 114 11.00 -2.33 20.56
N ARG A 115 10.53 -3.32 19.79
CA ARG A 115 10.51 -4.74 20.20
C ARG A 115 11.87 -5.38 19.96
N ASP A 116 12.44 -5.19 18.77
CA ASP A 116 13.77 -5.70 18.42
C ASP A 116 14.85 -5.17 19.38
N SER A 117 14.72 -3.92 19.86
CA SER A 117 15.64 -3.32 20.84
C SER A 117 15.52 -3.85 22.28
N ARG A 118 14.66 -4.84 22.54
CA ARG A 118 14.40 -5.42 23.88
C ARG A 118 14.57 -6.95 23.96
N GLY A 119 14.90 -7.60 22.84
CA GLY A 119 15.21 -9.03 22.75
C GLY A 119 16.70 -9.31 22.85
#